data_AF-A0A934N5U3-F1
#
_entry.id   AF-A0A934N5U3-F1
#
_cell.length_a   1.000
_cell.length_b   1.000
_cell.length_c   1.000
_cell.angle_alpha   90.00
_cell.angle_beta   90.00
_cell.angle_gamma   90.00
#
_symmetry.space_group_name_H-M   'P 1'
#
loop_
_entity.id
_entity.type
_entity.pdbx_description
1 polymer ?
#
loop_
_entity_poly.entity_id
_entity_poly.type
_entity_poly.pdbx_seq_one_letter_code
_entity_poly.pdbx_strand_id
1 'polypeptide(L)'
;MAVIVAVAEAEIWLPPGGCLGGPFPFGLCNFGQSLDPRPVAVLWTTLAGIALLGRRAWPVQVLLFISALSIIVAMTWVASPGLGYFLPMLVAAYSVGRYHRGRQPWLTLLGAAVIVVATSAIHDLRVPGQSPNGTLATFYAILIGALPMGRALQTRDLRAELAAAETREARLARDEAARRAVEEERSRIARERARRRRARGEPDRRPVGGRPGGV
;
A
#
# COMPACT_ATOMS: atom_id res chain seq x y z
N MET A 1 10.56 -5.08 -5.55
CA MET A 1 11.59 -6.10 -5.29
C MET A 1 12.63 -6.07 -6.39
N ALA A 2 12.27 -6.35 -7.65
CA ALA A 2 13.18 -6.20 -8.79
C ALA A 2 13.86 -4.81 -8.84
N VAL A 3 13.14 -3.73 -8.53
CA VAL A 3 13.72 -2.37 -8.49
C VAL A 3 14.75 -2.19 -7.37
N ILE A 4 14.57 -2.77 -6.19
CA ILE A 4 15.51 -2.59 -5.06
C ILE A 4 16.79 -3.40 -5.34
N VAL A 5 16.62 -4.63 -5.81
CA VAL A 5 17.75 -5.48 -6.22
C VAL A 5 18.47 -4.85 -7.42
N ALA A 6 17.74 -4.35 -8.43
CA ALA A 6 18.35 -3.69 -9.59
C ALA A 6 19.07 -2.38 -9.22
N VAL A 7 18.55 -1.59 -8.28
CA VAL A 7 19.23 -0.38 -7.81
C VAL A 7 20.47 -0.75 -7.00
N ALA A 8 20.41 -1.77 -6.14
CA ALA A 8 21.58 -2.24 -5.39
C ALA A 8 22.65 -2.84 -6.32
N GLU A 9 22.25 -3.65 -7.29
CA GLU A 9 23.14 -4.23 -8.32
C GLU A 9 23.76 -3.12 -9.19
N ALA A 10 22.98 -2.11 -9.58
CA ALA A 10 23.50 -0.97 -10.33
C ALA A 10 24.52 -0.16 -9.51
N GLU A 11 24.29 0.00 -8.20
CA GLU A 11 25.22 0.68 -7.28
C GLU A 11 26.52 -0.13 -7.08
N ILE A 12 26.44 -1.47 -7.08
CA ILE A 12 27.59 -2.39 -6.98
C ILE A 12 28.47 -2.39 -8.23
N TRP A 13 27.87 -2.27 -9.42
CA TRP A 13 28.58 -2.37 -10.70
C TRP A 13 29.08 -1.03 -11.26
N LEU A 14 28.69 0.10 -10.68
CA LEU A 14 29.22 1.40 -11.09
C LEU A 14 30.70 1.51 -10.68
N PRO A 15 31.59 1.93 -11.60
CA PRO A 15 32.99 2.13 -11.27
C PRO A 15 33.13 3.19 -10.16
N PRO A 16 34.02 2.97 -9.18
CA PRO A 16 34.29 3.95 -8.14
C PRO A 16 34.72 5.27 -8.79
N GLY A 17 33.96 6.34 -8.55
CA GLY A 17 34.23 7.69 -9.10
C GLY A 17 33.38 8.10 -10.32
N GLY A 18 32.41 7.29 -10.76
CA GLY A 18 31.48 7.69 -11.82
C GLY A 18 30.47 8.75 -11.35
N CYS A 19 30.79 10.04 -11.51
CA CYS A 19 29.80 11.12 -11.35
C CYS A 19 28.77 11.06 -12.49
N LEU A 20 27.59 10.49 -12.23
CA LEU A 20 26.42 10.66 -13.08
C LEU A 20 25.80 12.05 -12.80
N GLY A 21 26.35 13.08 -13.43
CA GLY A 21 25.64 14.32 -13.78
C GLY A 21 26.00 15.61 -13.03
N GLY A 22 26.60 16.56 -13.76
CA GLY A 22 26.26 18.00 -13.78
C GLY A 22 26.21 18.84 -12.47
N PRO A 23 25.95 20.16 -12.58
CA PRO A 23 25.93 21.11 -11.46
C PRO A 23 24.64 21.02 -10.62
N PHE A 24 24.19 19.81 -10.30
CA PHE A 24 23.03 19.63 -9.42
C PHE A 24 23.47 19.66 -7.94
N PRO A 25 22.71 20.33 -7.06
CA PRO A 25 23.05 20.47 -5.64
C PRO A 25 23.00 19.15 -4.84
N PHE A 26 22.64 18.03 -5.48
CA PHE A 26 22.47 16.72 -4.83
C PHE A 26 23.70 15.79 -4.93
N GLY A 27 24.82 16.26 -5.50
CA GLY A 27 26.15 15.65 -5.33
C GLY A 27 26.18 14.12 -5.27
N LEU A 28 25.72 13.43 -6.32
CA LEU A 28 25.71 11.96 -6.39
C LEU A 28 27.11 11.34 -6.54
N CYS A 29 28.18 12.12 -6.38
CA CYS A 29 29.55 11.72 -6.65
C CYS A 29 30.19 10.81 -5.57
N ASN A 30 29.46 10.43 -4.51
CA ASN A 30 30.03 9.65 -3.39
C ASN A 30 29.28 8.36 -3.05
N PHE A 31 28.40 7.86 -3.93
CA PHE A 31 27.67 6.62 -3.67
C PHE A 31 28.54 5.36 -3.87
N GLY A 32 29.56 5.43 -4.73
CA GLY A 32 30.43 4.29 -5.07
C GLY A 32 31.59 4.00 -4.10
N GLN A 33 31.90 4.89 -3.13
CA GLN A 33 33.00 4.66 -2.17
C GLN A 33 32.54 4.09 -0.82
N SER A 34 31.25 3.77 -0.67
CA SER A 34 30.64 3.65 0.65
C SER A 34 30.77 2.27 1.34
N LEU A 35 31.20 1.21 0.65
CA LEU A 35 31.34 -0.15 1.24
C LEU A 35 32.58 -0.89 0.73
N ASP A 36 33.73 -0.67 1.37
CA ASP A 36 34.96 -1.44 1.11
C ASP A 36 34.98 -2.88 1.68
N PRO A 37 33.84 -3.45 2.11
CA PRO A 37 33.63 -4.90 1.98
C PRO A 37 32.37 -5.21 1.15
N ARG A 38 32.56 -5.36 -0.16
CA ARG A 38 31.55 -5.80 -1.15
C ARG A 38 30.61 -6.94 -0.69
N PRO A 39 31.05 -8.00 0.02
CA PRO A 39 30.13 -9.07 0.42
C PRO A 39 29.14 -8.66 1.51
N VAL A 40 29.51 -7.71 2.40
CA VAL A 40 28.63 -7.25 3.49
C VAL A 40 27.46 -6.44 2.93
N ALA A 41 27.74 -5.57 1.95
CA ALA A 41 26.71 -4.81 1.25
C ALA A 41 25.67 -5.73 0.58
N VAL A 42 26.17 -6.73 -0.16
CA VAL A 42 25.33 -7.72 -0.86
C VAL A 42 24.51 -8.53 0.14
N LEU A 43 25.13 -9.00 1.21
CA LEU A 43 24.44 -9.77 2.25
C LEU A 43 23.34 -8.94 2.92
N TRP A 44 23.65 -7.71 3.31
CA TRP A 44 22.69 -6.81 3.95
C TRP A 44 21.51 -6.50 3.02
N THR A 45 21.77 -6.11 1.77
CA THR A 45 20.71 -5.77 0.80
C THR A 45 19.84 -6.99 0.47
N THR A 46 20.45 -8.18 0.36
CA THR A 46 19.73 -9.44 0.14
C THR A 46 18.84 -9.77 1.33
N LEU A 47 19.36 -9.70 2.56
CA LEU A 47 18.58 -9.96 3.77
C LEU A 47 17.45 -8.94 3.95
N ALA A 48 17.71 -7.65 3.71
CA ALA A 48 16.70 -6.61 3.74
C ALA A 48 15.61 -6.86 2.67
N GLY A 49 16.00 -7.28 1.47
CA GLY A 49 15.09 -7.67 0.40
C GLY A 49 14.21 -8.86 0.76
N ILE A 50 14.79 -9.90 1.38
CA ILE A 50 14.05 -11.07 1.86
C ILE A 50 13.07 -10.67 2.97
N ALA A 51 13.52 -9.88 3.96
CA ALA A 51 12.67 -9.40 5.04
C ALA A 51 11.46 -8.62 4.51
N LEU A 52 11.66 -7.79 3.49
CA LEU A 52 10.60 -7.02 2.85
C LEU A 52 9.54 -7.90 2.14
N LEU A 53 9.77 -9.19 1.87
CA LEU A 53 8.73 -10.10 1.38
C LEU A 53 7.63 -10.30 2.44
N GLY A 54 8.02 -10.31 3.72
CA GLY A 54 7.11 -10.41 4.86
C GLY A 54 6.35 -9.11 5.19
N ARG A 55 6.61 -8.00 4.49
CA ARG A 55 6.10 -6.66 4.86
C ARG A 55 4.57 -6.53 4.90
N ARG A 56 3.85 -7.41 4.20
CA ARG A 56 2.37 -7.40 4.17
C ARG A 56 1.78 -8.07 5.41
N ALA A 57 2.44 -9.09 5.94
CA ALA A 57 1.96 -9.85 7.10
C ALA A 57 2.51 -9.31 8.42
N TRP A 58 3.77 -8.86 8.43
CA TRP A 58 4.50 -8.51 9.65
C TRP A 58 5.27 -7.18 9.50
N PRO A 59 4.59 -6.05 9.18
CA PRO A 59 5.28 -4.80 8.84
C PRO A 59 6.17 -4.26 9.96
N VAL A 60 5.76 -4.42 11.22
CA VAL A 60 6.52 -3.93 12.39
C VAL A 60 7.76 -4.79 12.62
N GLN A 61 7.64 -6.10 12.51
CA GLN A 61 8.75 -7.05 12.65
C GLN A 61 9.79 -6.83 11.56
N VAL A 62 9.35 -6.54 10.34
CA VAL A 62 10.25 -6.22 9.22
C VAL A 62 11.01 -4.91 9.48
N LEU A 63 10.34 -3.87 9.99
CA LEU A 63 11.01 -2.64 10.39
C LEU A 63 12.06 -2.91 11.48
N LEU A 64 11.68 -3.60 12.55
CA LEU A 64 12.59 -3.96 13.64
C LEU A 64 13.79 -4.78 13.14
N PHE A 65 13.55 -5.75 12.26
CA PHE A 65 14.60 -6.57 11.67
C PHE A 65 15.58 -5.75 10.85
N ILE A 66 15.08 -4.87 9.97
CA ILE A 66 15.93 -4.00 9.14
C ILE A 66 16.69 -3.02 10.04
N SER A 67 16.04 -2.40 11.02
CA SER A 67 16.71 -1.49 11.96
C SER A 67 17.78 -2.20 12.79
N ALA A 68 17.50 -3.39 13.32
CA ALA A 68 18.48 -4.17 14.07
C ALA A 68 19.67 -4.58 13.20
N LEU A 69 19.41 -5.08 12.00
CA LEU A 69 20.46 -5.43 11.03
C LEU A 69 21.29 -4.19 10.67
N SER A 70 20.64 -3.03 10.54
CA SER A 70 21.30 -1.76 10.27
C SER A 70 22.20 -1.29 11.42
N ILE A 71 21.76 -1.46 12.67
CA ILE A 71 22.58 -1.13 13.85
C ILE A 71 23.79 -2.07 13.93
N ILE A 72 23.60 -3.36 13.69
CA ILE A 72 24.69 -4.35 13.71
C ILE A 72 25.76 -3.95 12.71
N VAL A 73 25.39 -3.67 11.45
CA VAL A 73 26.33 -3.25 10.41
C VAL A 73 27.04 -1.95 10.78
N ALA A 74 26.31 -0.95 11.29
CA ALA A 74 26.90 0.32 11.74
C ALA A 74 27.84 0.15 12.95
N MET A 75 27.66 -0.89 13.76
CA MET A 75 28.54 -1.18 14.90
C MET A 75 29.81 -1.92 14.49
N THR A 76 29.73 -2.79 13.49
CA THR A 76 30.87 -3.63 13.06
C THR A 76 31.69 -2.99 11.94
N TRP A 77 31.08 -2.13 11.12
CA TRP A 77 31.73 -1.47 9.99
C TRP A 77 31.38 0.01 9.94
N VAL A 78 32.39 0.87 9.84
CA VAL A 78 32.19 2.29 9.52
C VAL A 78 31.97 2.39 8.02
N ALA A 79 30.72 2.22 7.60
CA ALA A 79 30.30 2.37 6.21
C ALA A 79 29.52 3.69 6.06
N SER A 80 29.67 4.35 4.92
CA SER A 80 28.85 5.53 4.60
C SER A 80 27.45 5.06 4.16
N PRO A 81 26.36 5.72 4.60
CA PRO A 81 25.01 5.27 4.27
C PRO A 81 24.69 5.59 2.80
N GLY A 82 24.72 4.56 1.94
CA GLY A 82 24.32 4.66 0.53
C GLY A 82 22.81 4.51 0.29
N LEU A 83 22.38 4.61 -0.97
CA LEU A 83 20.97 4.45 -1.34
C LEU A 83 20.47 3.03 -1.05
N GLY A 84 21.35 2.05 -1.19
CA GLY A 84 21.12 0.68 -0.75
C GLY A 84 20.61 0.61 0.69
N TYR A 85 21.11 1.43 1.61
CA TYR A 85 20.68 1.43 3.02
C TYR A 85 19.37 2.20 3.26
N PHE A 86 19.25 3.34 2.57
CA PHE A 86 18.13 4.24 2.71
C PHE A 86 16.82 3.64 2.19
N LEU A 87 16.85 2.97 1.03
CA LEU A 87 15.65 2.46 0.36
C LEU A 87 14.90 1.39 1.18
N PRO A 88 15.55 0.34 1.73
CA PRO A 88 14.86 -0.65 2.55
C PRO A 88 14.27 -0.06 3.81
N MET A 89 14.98 0.88 4.46
CA MET A 89 14.50 1.57 5.65
C MET A 89 13.27 2.43 5.33
N LEU A 90 13.31 3.19 4.23
CA LEU A 90 12.17 3.98 3.73
C LEU A 90 10.95 3.09 3.43
N VAL A 91 11.19 1.97 2.74
CA VAL A 91 10.12 1.02 2.38
C VAL A 91 9.55 0.34 3.62
N ALA A 92 10.38 0.03 4.62
CA ALA A 92 9.93 -0.55 5.87
C ALA A 92 9.06 0.44 6.67
N ALA A 93 9.50 1.69 6.81
CA ALA A 93 8.76 2.76 7.46
C ALA A 93 7.40 2.99 6.77
N TYR A 94 7.41 3.11 5.44
CA TYR A 94 6.18 3.21 4.64
C TYR A 94 5.25 2.01 4.88
N SER A 95 5.80 0.79 4.94
CA SER A 95 5.01 -0.44 5.12
C SER A 95 4.29 -0.47 6.47
N VAL A 96 4.90 0.05 7.53
CA VAL A 96 4.25 0.19 8.84
C VAL A 96 3.05 1.14 8.74
N GLY A 97 3.21 2.32 8.13
CA GLY A 97 2.11 3.26 7.95
C GLY A 97 0.98 2.71 7.07
N ARG A 98 1.32 1.87 6.09
CA ARG A 98 0.40 1.31 5.09
C ARG A 98 -0.39 0.09 5.56
N TYR A 99 0.27 -0.86 6.23
CA TYR A 99 -0.30 -2.18 6.51
C TYR A 99 -0.67 -2.41 7.97
N HIS A 100 -0.21 -1.56 8.90
CA HIS A 100 -0.56 -1.75 10.30
C HIS A 100 -2.05 -1.40 10.56
N ARG A 101 -2.78 -2.31 11.22
CA ARG A 101 -4.21 -2.20 11.57
C ARG A 101 -4.48 -2.41 13.07
N GLY A 102 -3.48 -2.22 13.93
CA GLY A 102 -3.62 -2.45 15.38
C GLY A 102 -4.55 -1.45 16.08
N ARG A 103 -4.94 -1.80 17.32
CA ARG A 103 -5.85 -1.01 18.18
C ARG A 103 -5.38 0.42 18.47
N GLN A 104 -4.08 0.66 18.43
CA GLN A 104 -3.45 1.96 18.76
C GLN A 104 -2.46 2.39 17.66
N PRO A 105 -2.96 2.78 16.47
CA PRO A 105 -2.10 3.02 15.32
C PRO A 105 -1.15 4.21 15.49
N TRP A 106 -1.51 5.20 16.33
CA TRP A 106 -0.66 6.34 16.64
C TRP A 106 0.57 5.95 17.45
N LEU A 107 0.42 5.07 18.45
CA LEU A 107 1.57 4.59 19.23
C LEU A 107 2.54 3.79 18.36
N THR A 108 2.03 2.98 17.43
CA THR A 108 2.91 2.24 16.51
C THR A 108 3.64 3.14 15.52
N LEU A 109 3.01 4.22 15.04
CA LEU A 109 3.68 5.20 14.18
C LEU A 109 4.74 5.97 14.94
N LEU A 110 4.44 6.39 16.17
CA LEU A 110 5.40 7.06 17.03
C LEU A 110 6.59 6.14 17.31
N GLY A 111 6.34 4.88 17.67
CA GLY A 111 7.39 3.88 17.87
C GLY A 111 8.23 3.66 16.62
N ALA A 112 7.61 3.55 15.45
CA ALA A 112 8.32 3.42 14.18
C ALA A 112 9.17 4.66 13.84
N ALA A 113 8.64 5.87 14.10
CA ALA A 113 9.39 7.11 13.92
C ALA A 113 10.61 7.17 14.86
N VAL A 114 10.43 6.79 16.13
CA VAL A 114 11.52 6.73 17.12
C VAL A 114 12.58 5.72 16.68
N ILE A 115 12.19 4.52 16.23
CA ILE A 115 13.13 3.50 15.75
C ILE A 115 13.93 4.02 14.54
N VAL A 116 13.24 4.65 13.59
CA VAL A 116 13.87 5.24 12.41
C VAL A 116 14.90 6.30 12.81
N VAL A 117 14.49 7.26 13.64
CA VAL A 117 15.36 8.36 14.08
C VAL A 117 16.54 7.82 14.89
N ALA A 118 16.30 6.89 15.82
CA ALA A 118 17.35 6.30 16.64
C ALA A 118 18.38 5.55 15.79
N THR A 119 17.92 4.74 14.82
CA THR A 119 18.81 3.98 13.94
C THR A 119 19.68 4.91 13.10
N SER A 120 19.10 5.95 12.52
CA SER A 120 19.86 6.95 11.75
C SER A 120 20.83 7.74 12.63
N ALA A 121 20.42 8.13 13.84
CA ALA A 121 21.29 8.86 14.76
C ALA A 121 22.51 8.03 15.19
N ILE A 122 22.34 6.73 15.43
CA ILE A 122 23.45 5.81 15.72
C ILE A 122 24.43 5.77 14.55
N HIS A 123 23.92 5.78 13.32
CA HIS A 123 24.74 5.78 12.11
C HIS A 123 25.55 7.09 11.98
N ASP A 124 24.91 8.24 12.21
CA ASP A 124 25.56 9.55 12.10
C ASP A 124 26.67 9.73 13.15
N LEU A 125 26.45 9.24 14.38
CA LEU A 125 27.46 9.30 15.45
C LEU A 125 28.73 8.49 15.14
N ARG A 126 28.64 7.51 14.23
CA ARG A 126 29.77 6.63 13.87
C ARG A 126 30.60 7.16 12.69
N VAL A 127 30.10 8.12 11.93
CA VAL A 127 30.80 8.66 10.74
C VAL A 127 31.38 10.05 11.07
N PRO A 128 32.66 10.14 11.46
CA PRO A 128 33.27 11.43 11.80
C PRO A 128 33.37 12.32 10.55
N GLY A 129 32.89 13.58 10.66
CA GLY A 129 32.95 14.59 9.60
C GLY A 129 31.66 14.80 8.81
N GLN A 130 30.61 14.01 9.05
CA GLN A 130 29.26 14.34 8.60
C GLN A 130 28.65 15.40 9.54
N SER A 131 28.95 16.68 9.31
CA SER A 131 28.17 17.73 9.94
C SER A 131 26.71 17.66 9.45
N PRO A 132 25.73 18.08 10.27
CA PRO A 132 24.33 18.20 9.85
C PRO A 132 24.18 19.34 8.83
N ASN A 133 24.72 19.12 7.64
CA ASN A 133 24.49 19.95 6.47
C ASN A 133 23.07 19.66 5.96
N GLY A 134 22.48 20.56 5.18
CA GLY A 134 21.08 20.47 4.73
C GLY A 134 20.69 19.14 4.07
N THR A 135 21.66 18.39 3.53
CA THR A 135 21.47 17.06 2.94
C THR A 135 20.98 16.01 3.97
N LEU A 136 21.55 15.98 5.18
CA LEU A 136 21.15 15.04 6.23
C LEU A 136 19.72 15.31 6.71
N ALA A 137 19.40 16.57 6.99
CA ALA A 137 18.05 16.98 7.38
C ALA A 137 16.99 16.58 6.34
N THR A 138 17.34 16.64 5.05
CA THR A 138 16.45 16.22 3.95
C THR A 138 16.18 14.71 4.01
N PHE A 139 17.19 13.88 4.26
CA PHE A 139 16.99 12.43 4.40
C PHE A 139 16.08 12.08 5.58
N TYR A 140 16.30 12.70 6.74
CA TYR A 140 15.43 12.52 7.90
C TYR A 140 13.99 12.95 7.58
N ALA A 141 13.80 14.09 6.93
CA ALA A 141 12.48 14.58 6.54
C ALA A 141 11.76 13.60 5.61
N ILE A 142 12.47 13.02 4.62
CA ILE A 142 11.90 12.01 3.71
C ILE A 142 11.56 10.72 4.47
N LEU A 143 12.46 10.22 5.32
CA LEU A 143 12.24 8.96 6.06
C LEU A 143 11.05 9.09 7.02
N ILE A 144 10.99 10.19 7.77
CA ILE A 144 9.89 10.48 8.70
C ILE A 144 8.60 10.73 7.91
N GLY A 145 8.66 11.46 6.80
CA GLY A 145 7.52 11.76 5.94
C GLY A 145 6.89 10.53 5.28
N ALA A 146 7.64 9.44 5.09
CA ALA A 146 7.12 8.20 4.53
C ALA A 146 6.06 7.53 5.41
N LEU A 147 6.13 7.69 6.74
CA LEU A 147 5.18 7.15 7.70
C LEU A 147 3.76 7.73 7.52
N PRO A 148 3.54 9.05 7.64
CA PRO A 148 2.22 9.64 7.42
C PRO A 148 1.74 9.46 5.98
N MET A 149 2.65 9.45 4.99
CA MET A 149 2.30 9.20 3.59
C MET A 149 1.69 7.80 3.39
N GLY A 150 2.31 6.76 3.97
CA GLY A 150 1.77 5.39 3.95
C GLY A 150 0.38 5.29 4.57
N ARG A 151 0.16 6.02 5.67
CA ARG A 151 -1.12 6.08 6.37
C ARG A 151 -2.20 6.86 5.63
N ALA A 152 -1.83 7.97 4.97
CA ALA A 152 -2.74 8.74 4.13
C ALA A 152 -3.26 7.88 2.96
N LEU A 153 -2.39 7.07 2.35
CA LEU A 153 -2.80 6.13 1.30
C LEU A 153 -3.69 5.00 1.84
N GLN A 154 -3.38 4.45 3.02
CA GLN A 154 -4.23 3.45 3.67
C GLN A 154 -5.65 3.97 3.92
N THR A 155 -5.77 5.18 4.45
CA THR A 155 -7.07 5.80 4.73
C THR A 155 -7.84 6.17 3.47
N ARG A 156 -7.17 6.59 2.40
CA ARG A 156 -7.79 6.83 1.10
C ARG A 156 -8.38 5.56 0.49
N ASP A 157 -7.64 4.45 0.51
CA ASP A 157 -8.13 3.19 -0.05
C ASP A 157 -9.31 2.65 0.74
N LEU A 158 -9.26 2.71 2.08
CA LEU A 158 -10.37 2.29 2.92
C LEU A 158 -11.64 3.11 2.63
N ARG A 159 -11.50 4.43 2.42
CA ARG A 159 -12.63 5.29 2.05
C ARG A 159 -13.17 4.96 0.66
N ALA A 160 -12.30 4.64 -0.30
CA ALA A 160 -12.71 4.25 -1.63
C ALA A 160 -13.46 2.90 -1.62
N GLU A 161 -13.00 1.94 -0.81
CA GLU A 161 -13.68 0.65 -0.61
C GLU A 161 -15.07 0.83 0.03
N LEU A 162 -15.19 1.68 1.05
CA LEU A 162 -16.48 1.99 1.68
C LEU A 162 -17.45 2.68 0.72
N ALA A 163 -17.00 3.68 -0.03
CA ALA A 163 -17.83 4.33 -1.05
C ALA A 163 -18.25 3.36 -2.16
N ALA A 164 -17.37 2.42 -2.54
CA ALA A 164 -17.70 1.37 -3.50
C ALA A 164 -18.72 0.36 -2.93
N ALA A 165 -18.73 0.11 -1.62
CA ALA A 165 -19.73 -0.74 -0.97
C ALA A 165 -21.10 -0.04 -0.92
N GLU A 166 -21.15 1.21 -0.46
CA GLU A 166 -22.38 2.01 -0.39
C GLU A 166 -23.04 2.19 -1.76
N THR A 167 -22.24 2.41 -2.81
CA THR A 167 -22.77 2.51 -4.18
C THR A 167 -23.34 1.20 -4.70
N ARG A 168 -22.80 0.04 -4.28
CA ARG A 168 -23.38 -1.27 -4.61
C ARG A 168 -24.70 -1.48 -3.88
N GLU A 169 -24.77 -1.17 -2.60
CA GLU A 169 -26.01 -1.26 -1.81
C GLU A 169 -27.11 -0.33 -2.36
N ALA A 170 -26.76 0.91 -2.69
CA ALA A 170 -27.69 1.85 -3.30
C ALA A 170 -28.19 1.39 -4.68
N ARG A 171 -27.34 0.72 -5.48
CA ARG A 171 -27.75 0.11 -6.76
C ARG A 171 -28.72 -1.05 -6.54
N LEU A 172 -28.41 -1.96 -5.61
CA LEU A 172 -29.29 -3.08 -5.29
C LEU A 172 -30.66 -2.60 -4.79
N ALA A 173 -30.68 -1.62 -3.89
CA ALA A 173 -31.92 -1.04 -3.38
C ALA A 173 -32.75 -0.37 -4.48
N ARG A 174 -32.11 0.34 -5.43
CA ARG A 174 -32.79 0.93 -6.59
C ARG A 174 -33.36 -0.12 -7.52
N ASP A 175 -32.61 -1.18 -7.80
CA ASP A 175 -33.06 -2.27 -8.66
C ASP A 175 -34.24 -3.02 -8.04
N GLU A 176 -34.22 -3.25 -6.73
CA GLU A 176 -35.36 -3.83 -6.00
C GLU A 176 -36.59 -2.91 -6.03
N ALA A 177 -36.42 -1.62 -5.79
CA ALA A 177 -37.52 -0.65 -5.86
C ALA A 177 -38.12 -0.58 -7.28
N ALA A 178 -37.28 -0.59 -8.31
CA ALA A 178 -37.72 -0.61 -9.70
C ALA A 178 -38.51 -1.90 -10.03
N ARG A 179 -38.06 -3.06 -9.54
CA ARG A 179 -38.78 -4.33 -9.70
C ARG A 179 -40.15 -4.29 -9.02
N ARG A 180 -40.23 -3.81 -7.78
CA ARG A 180 -41.51 -3.66 -7.05
C ARG A 180 -42.47 -2.71 -7.77
N ALA A 181 -41.99 -1.57 -8.25
CA ALA A 181 -42.80 -0.63 -9.02
C ALA A 181 -43.36 -1.26 -10.31
N VAL A 182 -42.55 -2.06 -11.02
CA VAL A 182 -43.00 -2.77 -12.22
C VAL A 182 -44.05 -3.83 -11.88
N GLU A 183 -43.91 -4.56 -10.78
CA GLU A 183 -44.90 -5.55 -10.32
C GLU A 183 -46.23 -4.90 -9.91
N GLU A 184 -46.16 -3.78 -9.17
CA GLU A 184 -47.34 -2.99 -8.81
C GLU A 184 -48.08 -2.49 -10.04
N GLU A 185 -47.35 -1.95 -11.03
CA GLU A 185 -47.92 -1.46 -12.29
C GLU A 185 -48.57 -2.61 -13.08
N ARG A 186 -47.91 -3.78 -13.17
CA ARG A 186 -48.48 -4.97 -13.80
C ARG A 186 -49.78 -5.41 -13.12
N SER A 187 -49.82 -5.37 -11.78
CA SER A 187 -51.03 -5.69 -11.02
C SER A 187 -52.16 -4.69 -11.31
N ARG A 188 -51.83 -3.39 -11.47
CA ARG A 188 -52.80 -2.34 -11.81
C ARG A 188 -53.37 -2.54 -13.20
N ILE A 189 -52.52 -2.81 -14.20
CA ILE A 189 -52.94 -3.06 -15.59
C ILE A 189 -53.84 -4.30 -15.65
N ALA A 190 -53.52 -5.38 -14.94
CA ALA A 190 -54.36 -6.57 -14.89
C ALA A 190 -55.75 -6.27 -14.32
N ARG A 191 -55.81 -5.52 -13.20
CA ARG A 191 -57.08 -5.08 -12.60
C ARG A 191 -57.88 -4.17 -13.53
N GLU A 192 -57.23 -3.22 -14.20
CA GLU A 192 -57.90 -2.31 -15.14
C GLU A 192 -58.46 -3.06 -16.35
N ARG A 193 -57.67 -3.98 -16.94
CA ARG A 193 -58.11 -4.83 -18.05
C ARG A 193 -59.30 -5.70 -17.65
N ALA A 194 -59.30 -6.28 -16.46
CA ALA A 194 -60.43 -7.05 -15.95
C ALA A 194 -61.69 -6.17 -15.77
N ARG A 195 -61.54 -4.95 -15.24
CA ARG A 195 -62.65 -4.00 -15.08
C ARG A 195 -63.21 -3.56 -16.44
N ARG A 196 -62.35 -3.24 -17.42
CA ARG A 196 -62.76 -2.89 -18.79
C ARG A 196 -63.47 -4.05 -19.50
N ARG A 197 -63.01 -5.29 -19.30
CA ARG A 197 -63.68 -6.50 -19.84
C ARG A 197 -65.10 -6.65 -19.28
N ARG A 198 -65.27 -6.51 -17.96
CA ARG A 198 -66.61 -6.54 -17.33
C ARG A 198 -67.54 -5.46 -17.87
N ALA A 199 -67.04 -4.24 -18.07
CA ALA A 199 -67.83 -3.13 -18.60
C ALA A 199 -68.27 -3.31 -20.07
N ARG A 200 -67.55 -4.10 -20.88
CA ARG A 200 -67.93 -4.40 -22.28
C ARG A 200 -68.94 -5.53 -22.43
N GLY A 201 -69.33 -6.21 -21.35
CA GLY A 201 -70.27 -7.33 -21.41
C GLY A 201 -69.73 -8.54 -22.19
N GLU A 202 -68.40 -8.66 -22.33
CA GLU A 202 -67.77 -9.77 -23.04
C GLU A 202 -68.06 -11.08 -22.29
N PRO A 203 -68.79 -12.05 -22.88
CA PRO A 203 -69.16 -13.28 -22.19
C PRO A 203 -67.92 -14.08 -21.81
N ASP A 204 -67.92 -14.61 -20.60
CA ASP A 204 -66.85 -15.44 -20.01
C ASP A 204 -66.65 -16.68 -20.87
N ARG A 205 -65.75 -16.61 -21.86
CA ARG A 205 -65.25 -17.79 -22.59
C ARG A 205 -64.40 -18.59 -21.61
N ARG A 206 -65.04 -19.32 -20.71
CA ARG A 206 -64.39 -20.35 -19.92
C ARG A 206 -63.73 -21.33 -20.90
N PRO A 207 -62.49 -21.76 -20.65
CA PRO A 207 -61.87 -22.80 -21.45
C PRO A 207 -62.73 -24.05 -21.36
N VAL A 208 -63.42 -24.39 -22.45
CA VAL A 208 -64.15 -25.65 -22.61
C VAL A 208 -63.12 -26.78 -22.43
N GLY A 209 -63.44 -27.69 -21.52
CA GLY A 209 -62.52 -28.68 -20.96
C GLY A 209 -61.64 -29.38 -21.99
N GLY A 210 -60.34 -29.35 -21.73
CA GLY A 210 -59.41 -30.32 -22.31
C GLY A 210 -59.85 -31.72 -21.90
N ARG A 211 -60.14 -32.54 -22.91
CA ARG A 211 -60.42 -33.97 -22.79
C ARG A 211 -59.36 -34.67 -21.91
N PRO A 212 -59.76 -35.55 -20.99
CA PRO A 212 -58.85 -36.57 -20.47
C PRO A 212 -58.60 -37.59 -21.60
N GLY A 213 -57.40 -37.57 -22.16
CA GLY A 213 -56.90 -38.68 -22.98
C GLY A 213 -56.19 -39.67 -22.05
N GLY A 214 -56.76 -40.87 -21.88
CA GLY A 214 -55.99 -42.07 -21.57
C GLY A 214 -54.95 -42.31 -22.67
N VAL A 215 -53.85 -43.03 -22.45
CA VAL A 215 -53.61 -44.28 -21.71
C VAL A 215 -52.17 -44.24 -21.22
#